data_AF-A0A7R9CJN8-F1
#
_entry.id   AF-A0A7R9CJN8-F1
#
_cell.length_a   1.000
_cell.length_b   1.000
_cell.length_c   1.000
_cell.angle_alpha   90.00
_cell.angle_beta   90.00
_cell.angle_gamma   90.00
#
_symmetry.space_group_name_H-M   'P 1'
#
loop_
_entity.id
_entity.type
_entity.pdbx_description
1 polymer ?
#
loop_
_entity_poly.entity_id
_entity_poly.type
_entity_poly.pdbx_seq_one_letter_code
_entity_poly.pdbx_strand_id
1 'polypeptide(L)'
;MVGSPMVMSCDDITKPELAKMKSVELAVCVVIAFTCLVGCVRGEFDIVRLTSHIKMIALVSIREANELISQGIMLLSIIIGSSENNVAKAVNEICLVCICEVLSGCDRNVGCVKDVCGLFQITKPYWVDSGRPVLANDDPNDNAAFTRCASDSFCSAKAVENYTSKYRKDCNGDGVVNCFDYFAIHHFGGFGCEDNLEENFKVKLQSCLEELQDSDVDYS
;
A
#
# COMPACT_ATOMS: atom_id res chain seq x y z
N MET A 1 -15.38 -44.07 -44.44
CA MET A 1 -14.52 -43.24 -43.56
C MET A 1 -15.31 -42.01 -43.14
N VAL A 2 -15.33 -41.78 -41.83
CA VAL A 2 -15.73 -40.57 -41.06
C VAL A 2 -17.18 -40.11 -41.18
N GLY A 3 -17.91 -40.20 -40.06
CA GLY A 3 -19.27 -39.71 -39.88
C GLY A 3 -19.34 -38.19 -39.71
N SER A 4 -20.47 -37.62 -40.12
CA SER A 4 -20.83 -36.23 -39.84
C SER A 4 -21.67 -36.16 -38.56
N PRO A 5 -21.46 -35.18 -37.66
CA PRO A 5 -22.28 -35.01 -36.48
C PRO A 5 -23.67 -34.50 -36.86
N MET A 6 -24.68 -35.12 -36.24
CA MET A 6 -26.08 -34.77 -36.32
C MET A 6 -26.28 -33.39 -35.67
N VAL A 7 -26.66 -32.38 -36.45
CA VAL A 7 -26.99 -31.04 -35.95
C VAL A 7 -28.39 -31.13 -35.31
N MET A 8 -28.47 -30.85 -34.01
CA MET A 8 -29.72 -30.91 -33.23
C MET A 8 -30.63 -29.74 -33.61
N SER A 9 -31.84 -30.03 -34.10
CA SER A 9 -32.87 -29.03 -34.40
C SER A 9 -33.62 -28.63 -33.13
N CYS A 10 -33.95 -27.35 -32.97
CA CYS A 10 -34.68 -26.84 -31.79
C CYS A 10 -36.13 -27.32 -31.70
N ASP A 11 -36.66 -27.95 -32.75
CA ASP A 11 -38.04 -28.44 -32.81
C ASP A 11 -38.28 -29.67 -31.90
N ASP A 12 -37.22 -30.35 -31.46
CA ASP A 12 -37.29 -31.57 -30.64
C ASP A 12 -37.20 -31.32 -29.12
N ILE A 13 -37.16 -30.05 -28.67
CA ILE A 13 -36.98 -29.72 -27.24
C ILE A 13 -38.30 -29.90 -26.48
N THR A 14 -38.31 -30.84 -25.53
CA THR A 14 -39.48 -31.08 -24.67
C THR A 14 -39.54 -30.10 -23.49
N LYS A 15 -40.76 -29.71 -23.07
CA LYS A 15 -41.03 -28.77 -21.94
C LYS A 15 -40.23 -29.03 -20.64
N PRO A 16 -39.95 -30.27 -20.20
CA PRO A 16 -39.11 -30.51 -19.02
C PRO A 16 -37.61 -30.25 -19.22
N GLU A 17 -37.08 -30.26 -20.46
CA GLU A 17 -35.69 -29.90 -20.74
C GLU A 17 -35.47 -28.38 -20.77
N LEU A 18 -36.49 -27.61 -21.14
CA LEU A 18 -36.47 -26.14 -21.12
C LEU A 18 -36.23 -25.56 -19.72
N ALA A 19 -36.70 -26.25 -18.67
CA ALA A 19 -36.56 -25.81 -17.27
C ALA A 19 -35.15 -26.03 -16.69
N LYS A 20 -34.27 -26.78 -17.38
CA LYS A 20 -32.90 -27.06 -16.95
C LYS A 20 -31.84 -26.23 -17.68
N MET A 21 -32.24 -25.46 -18.69
CA MET A 21 -31.34 -24.60 -19.46
C MET A 21 -30.94 -23.36 -18.67
N LYS A 22 -29.66 -22.99 -18.73
CA LYS A 22 -29.16 -21.75 -18.13
C LYS A 22 -29.69 -20.54 -18.91
N SER A 23 -29.78 -19.37 -18.28
CA SER A 23 -30.38 -18.15 -18.87
C SER A 23 -29.85 -17.79 -20.28
N VAL A 24 -28.60 -18.15 -20.58
CA VAL A 24 -27.95 -17.92 -21.90
C VAL A 24 -28.48 -18.87 -22.98
N GLU A 25 -28.71 -20.14 -22.68
CA GLU A 25 -29.24 -21.13 -23.64
C GLU A 25 -30.70 -20.82 -24.01
N LEU A 26 -31.47 -20.33 -23.04
CA LEU A 26 -32.84 -19.86 -23.25
C LEU A 26 -32.89 -18.61 -24.13
N ALA A 27 -31.97 -17.66 -23.92
CA ALA A 27 -31.87 -16.44 -24.74
C ALA A 27 -31.50 -16.76 -26.20
N VAL A 28 -30.61 -17.73 -26.42
CA VAL A 28 -30.25 -18.22 -27.76
C VAL A 28 -31.46 -18.84 -28.46
N CYS A 29 -32.23 -19.69 -27.78
CA CYS A 29 -33.45 -20.28 -28.35
C CYS A 29 -34.52 -19.22 -28.68
N VAL A 30 -34.73 -18.24 -27.80
CA VAL A 30 -35.69 -17.15 -28.03
C VAL A 30 -35.28 -16.28 -29.22
N VAL A 31 -33.99 -15.95 -29.37
CA VAL A 31 -33.50 -15.14 -30.49
C VAL A 31 -33.53 -15.92 -31.81
N ILE A 32 -33.20 -17.22 -31.81
CA ILE A 32 -33.32 -18.08 -32.99
C ILE A 32 -34.80 -18.21 -33.40
N ALA A 33 -35.70 -18.43 -32.46
CA ALA A 33 -37.14 -18.48 -32.74
C ALA A 33 -37.67 -17.15 -33.28
N PHE A 34 -37.26 -16.01 -32.72
CA PHE A 34 -37.67 -14.68 -33.18
C PHE A 34 -37.12 -14.33 -34.57
N THR A 35 -35.87 -14.72 -34.86
CA THR A 35 -35.24 -14.49 -36.17
C THR A 35 -35.80 -15.41 -37.25
N CYS A 36 -36.12 -16.67 -36.93
CA CYS A 36 -36.85 -17.57 -37.81
C CYS A 36 -38.28 -17.08 -38.10
N LEU A 37 -39.02 -16.60 -37.08
CA LEU A 37 -40.38 -16.04 -37.26
C LEU A 37 -40.38 -14.78 -38.12
N VAL A 38 -39.41 -13.87 -37.92
CA VAL A 38 -39.29 -12.64 -38.73
C VAL A 38 -38.80 -12.92 -40.16
N GLY A 39 -37.94 -13.92 -40.34
CA GLY A 39 -37.46 -14.38 -41.66
C GLY A 39 -38.52 -15.10 -42.49
N CYS A 40 -39.36 -15.91 -41.84
CA CYS A 40 -40.45 -16.63 -42.50
C CYS A 40 -41.54 -15.68 -43.07
N VAL A 41 -41.71 -14.50 -42.47
CA VAL A 41 -42.70 -13.49 -42.90
C VAL A 41 -42.20 -12.61 -44.06
N ARG A 42 -40.89 -12.51 -44.31
CA ARG A 42 -40.34 -11.56 -45.30
C ARG A 42 -39.46 -12.15 -46.41
N GLY A 43 -39.14 -13.44 -46.40
CA GLY A 43 -38.51 -14.10 -47.55
C GLY A 43 -37.10 -13.62 -47.94
N GLU A 44 -36.42 -12.87 -47.08
CA GLU A 44 -35.06 -12.37 -47.30
C GLU A 44 -34.16 -12.79 -46.13
N PHE A 45 -33.18 -13.67 -46.40
CA PHE A 45 -32.22 -14.15 -45.40
C PHE A 45 -30.88 -13.43 -45.59
N ASP A 46 -30.60 -12.42 -44.75
CA ASP A 46 -29.45 -11.52 -44.89
C ASP A 46 -28.30 -11.83 -43.91
N ILE A 47 -27.17 -12.31 -44.44
CA ILE A 47 -25.95 -12.73 -43.68
C ILE A 47 -25.39 -11.59 -42.81
N VAL A 48 -25.57 -10.33 -43.23
CA VAL A 48 -25.06 -9.14 -42.52
C VAL A 48 -25.65 -9.01 -41.11
N ARG A 49 -26.94 -9.34 -40.94
CA ARG A 49 -27.62 -9.23 -39.65
C ARG A 49 -27.13 -10.28 -38.64
N LEU A 50 -26.78 -11.48 -39.12
CA LEU A 50 -26.20 -12.56 -38.33
C LEU A 50 -24.85 -12.17 -37.73
N THR A 51 -24.00 -11.48 -38.50
CA THR A 51 -22.68 -11.03 -38.00
C THR A 51 -22.77 -10.00 -36.87
N SER A 52 -23.80 -9.15 -36.87
CA SER A 52 -24.04 -8.19 -35.80
C SER A 52 -24.53 -8.86 -34.52
N HIS A 53 -25.38 -9.89 -34.64
CA HIS A 53 -25.81 -10.70 -33.50
C HIS A 53 -24.67 -11.53 -32.90
N ILE A 54 -23.82 -12.13 -33.75
CA ILE A 54 -22.62 -12.85 -33.29
C ILE A 54 -21.66 -11.92 -32.54
N LYS A 55 -21.43 -10.69 -33.03
CA LYS A 55 -20.63 -9.69 -32.31
C LYS A 55 -21.21 -9.32 -30.94
N MET A 56 -22.52 -9.12 -30.84
CA MET A 56 -23.17 -8.80 -29.57
C MET A 56 -23.12 -9.97 -28.58
N ILE A 57 -23.34 -11.20 -29.05
CA ILE A 57 -23.22 -12.41 -28.21
C ILE A 57 -21.78 -12.58 -27.73
N ALA A 58 -20.79 -12.42 -28.61
CA ALA A 58 -19.37 -12.47 -28.22
C ALA A 58 -19.03 -11.40 -27.17
N LEU A 59 -19.54 -10.17 -27.32
CA LEU A 59 -19.34 -9.09 -26.34
C LEU A 59 -20.03 -9.36 -25.00
N VAL A 60 -21.23 -9.94 -25.00
CA VAL A 60 -21.95 -10.33 -23.77
C VAL A 60 -21.24 -11.48 -23.06
N SER A 61 -20.81 -12.52 -23.78
CA SER A 61 -20.03 -13.63 -23.22
C SER A 61 -18.67 -13.17 -22.67
N ILE A 62 -17.99 -12.22 -23.33
CA ILE A 62 -16.76 -11.60 -22.82
C ILE A 62 -17.05 -10.78 -21.56
N ARG A 63 -18.15 -10.03 -21.52
CA ARG A 63 -18.54 -9.23 -20.34
C ARG A 63 -18.85 -10.12 -19.13
N GLU A 64 -19.64 -11.18 -19.30
CA GLU A 64 -19.96 -12.13 -18.21
C GLU A 64 -18.71 -12.90 -17.74
N ALA A 65 -17.82 -13.28 -18.66
CA ALA A 65 -16.53 -13.88 -18.31
C ALA A 65 -15.66 -12.90 -17.50
N ASN A 66 -15.62 -11.62 -17.85
CA ASN A 66 -14.85 -10.60 -17.12
C ASN A 66 -15.39 -10.37 -15.70
N GLU A 67 -16.70 -10.40 -15.49
CA GLU A 67 -17.29 -10.28 -14.14
C GLU A 67 -16.92 -11.49 -13.25
N LEU A 68 -16.95 -12.70 -13.82
CA LEU A 68 -16.55 -13.92 -13.10
C LEU A 68 -15.04 -13.97 -12.84
N ILE A 69 -14.22 -13.49 -13.78
CA ILE A 69 -12.77 -13.35 -13.60
C ILE A 69 -12.47 -12.32 -12.51
N SER A 70 -13.19 -11.20 -12.48
CA SER A 70 -13.04 -10.16 -11.45
C SER A 70 -13.41 -10.66 -10.05
N GLN A 71 -14.55 -11.37 -9.92
CA GLN A 71 -14.94 -12.00 -8.65
C GLN A 71 -13.94 -13.09 -8.22
N GLY A 72 -13.40 -13.85 -9.16
CA GLY A 72 -12.37 -14.86 -8.90
C GLY A 72 -11.03 -14.27 -8.44
N ILE A 73 -10.58 -13.17 -9.05
CA ILE A 73 -9.37 -12.44 -8.64
C ILE A 73 -9.55 -11.89 -7.21
N MET A 74 -10.71 -11.33 -6.89
CA MET A 74 -10.99 -10.78 -5.55
C MET A 74 -10.97 -11.86 -4.46
N LEU A 75 -11.50 -13.05 -4.74
CA LEU A 75 -11.43 -14.21 -3.83
C LEU A 75 -10.02 -14.79 -3.73
N LEU A 76 -9.25 -14.79 -4.84
CA LEU A 76 -7.86 -15.23 -4.84
C LEU A 76 -6.98 -14.32 -3.98
N SER A 77 -7.21 -13.01 -4.00
CA SER A 77 -6.54 -12.05 -3.10
C SER A 77 -6.93 -12.20 -1.61
N ILE A 78 -8.06 -12.84 -1.30
CA ILE A 78 -8.43 -13.14 0.10
C ILE A 78 -7.73 -14.43 0.58
N ILE A 79 -7.54 -15.42 -0.30
CA ILE A 79 -6.87 -16.69 0.02
C ILE A 79 -5.35 -16.51 0.10
N ILE A 80 -4.78 -15.69 -0.78
CA ILE A 80 -3.40 -15.21 -0.65
C ILE A 80 -3.46 -14.05 0.34
N GLY A 81 -3.52 -14.35 1.64
CA GLY A 81 -3.60 -13.34 2.70
C GLY A 81 -2.70 -12.16 2.37
N SER A 82 -3.25 -10.95 2.39
CA SER A 82 -2.51 -9.74 2.13
C SER A 82 -1.37 -9.66 3.15
N SER A 83 -0.16 -10.08 2.76
CA SER A 83 1.01 -9.48 3.34
C SER A 83 0.91 -8.03 2.91
N GLU A 84 0.50 -7.15 3.82
CA GLU A 84 1.00 -5.78 3.74
C GLU A 84 2.49 -5.96 3.51
N ASN A 85 2.97 -5.53 2.35
CA ASN A 85 4.40 -5.40 2.18
C ASN A 85 4.80 -4.55 3.38
N ASN A 86 5.48 -5.16 4.35
CA ASN A 86 6.20 -4.45 5.39
C ASN A 86 7.36 -3.75 4.67
N VAL A 87 7.02 -2.85 3.75
CA VAL A 87 7.89 -1.77 3.35
C VAL A 87 8.11 -1.06 4.66
N ALA A 88 9.28 -1.37 5.21
CA ALA A 88 9.85 -0.74 6.36
C ALA A 88 9.49 0.74 6.34
N LYS A 89 8.47 1.16 7.11
CA LYS A 89 8.02 2.55 7.06
C LYS A 89 9.15 3.37 7.65
N ALA A 90 9.82 4.16 6.83
CA ALA A 90 10.84 5.09 7.30
C ALA A 90 10.27 5.93 8.44
N VAL A 91 11.14 6.44 9.32
CA VAL A 91 10.70 7.38 10.36
C VAL A 91 9.93 8.52 9.68
N ASN A 92 8.67 8.73 10.07
CA ASN A 92 7.82 9.76 9.49
C ASN A 92 7.98 11.08 10.24
N GLU A 93 7.45 12.16 9.65
CA GLU A 93 7.54 13.51 10.22
C GLU A 93 6.96 13.58 11.64
N ILE A 94 5.81 12.95 11.88
CA ILE A 94 5.18 12.87 13.21
C ILE A 94 6.13 12.25 14.25
N CYS A 95 6.78 11.14 13.90
CA CYS A 95 7.72 10.51 14.81
C CYS A 95 8.95 11.40 15.07
N LEU A 96 9.48 12.09 14.06
CA LEU A 96 10.58 13.05 14.23
C LEU A 96 10.20 14.19 15.17
N VAL A 97 8.99 14.75 15.03
CA VAL A 97 8.47 15.79 15.94
C VAL A 97 8.44 15.25 17.36
N CYS A 98 7.87 14.06 17.58
CA CYS A 98 7.76 13.52 18.94
C CYS A 98 9.11 13.14 19.56
N ILE A 99 10.06 12.61 18.79
CA ILE A 99 11.43 12.38 19.28
C ILE A 99 12.03 13.70 19.78
N CYS A 100 11.89 14.77 19.01
CA CYS A 100 12.40 16.09 19.33
C CYS A 100 11.71 16.71 20.56
N GLU A 101 10.40 16.58 20.70
CA GLU A 101 9.64 17.07 21.86
C GLU A 101 10.07 16.36 23.15
N VAL A 102 10.22 15.04 23.09
CA VAL A 102 10.62 14.23 24.26
C VAL A 102 12.04 14.56 24.72
N LEU A 103 12.96 14.85 23.79
CA LEU A 103 14.36 15.12 24.12
C LEU A 103 14.55 16.55 24.62
N SER A 104 14.13 17.56 23.86
CA SER A 104 14.46 18.96 24.14
C SER A 104 13.26 19.89 24.20
N GLY A 105 12.02 19.36 24.15
CA GLY A 105 10.82 20.17 23.90
C GLY A 105 10.90 20.92 22.57
N CYS A 106 11.59 20.31 21.59
CA CYS A 106 11.94 20.95 20.32
C CYS A 106 12.57 22.34 20.40
N ASP A 107 13.26 22.66 21.51
CA ASP A 107 13.95 23.93 21.64
C ASP A 107 15.12 24.06 20.65
N ARG A 108 14.96 24.95 19.67
CA ARG A 108 15.98 25.27 18.66
C ARG A 108 17.22 25.96 19.24
N ASN A 109 17.18 26.38 20.52
CA ASN A 109 18.23 27.14 21.18
C ASN A 109 19.11 26.31 22.14
N VAL A 110 18.89 24.99 22.26
CA VAL A 110 19.67 24.11 23.18
C VAL A 110 21.19 24.17 22.92
N GLY A 111 21.61 24.54 21.71
CA GLY A 111 23.03 24.65 21.37
C GLY A 111 23.75 23.31 21.53
N CYS A 112 24.96 23.32 22.11
CA CYS A 112 25.69 22.11 22.45
C CYS A 112 26.03 22.09 23.93
N VAL A 113 25.68 21.00 24.61
CA VAL A 113 26.07 20.73 26.00
C VAL A 113 27.02 19.54 25.99
N LYS A 114 28.31 19.80 26.24
CA LYS A 114 29.40 18.83 26.03
C LYS A 114 29.43 18.38 24.56
N ASP A 115 29.32 17.08 24.29
CA ASP A 115 29.38 16.49 22.95
C ASP A 115 27.99 16.22 22.34
N VAL A 116 26.93 16.68 23.01
CA VAL A 116 25.52 16.51 22.62
C VAL A 116 24.98 17.84 22.12
N CYS A 117 24.43 17.87 20.91
CA CYS A 117 24.04 19.10 20.23
C CYS A 117 22.63 19.05 19.65
N GLY A 118 21.99 20.22 19.64
CA GLY A 118 20.74 20.48 18.93
C GLY A 118 19.50 19.93 19.61
N LEU A 119 18.35 20.22 18.98
CA LEU A 119 17.03 19.78 19.43
C LEU A 119 16.87 18.25 19.43
N PHE A 120 17.58 17.55 18.55
CA PHE A 120 17.63 16.09 18.56
C PHE A 120 18.74 15.52 19.45
N GLN A 121 19.45 16.33 20.23
CA GLN A 121 20.50 15.85 21.15
C GLN A 121 21.46 14.81 20.53
N ILE A 122 21.95 15.08 19.32
CA ILE A 122 22.84 14.16 18.60
C ILE A 122 24.30 14.42 18.92
N THR A 123 25.13 13.38 18.78
CA THR A 123 26.59 13.45 18.98
C THR A 123 27.33 13.41 17.64
N LYS A 124 28.61 13.81 17.63
CA LYS A 124 29.42 13.73 16.40
C LYS A 124 29.53 12.30 15.83
N PRO A 125 29.76 11.24 16.62
CA PRO A 125 29.74 9.87 16.12
C PRO A 125 28.39 9.47 15.51
N TYR A 126 27.28 9.87 16.14
CA TYR A 126 25.92 9.67 15.61
C TYR A 126 25.82 10.28 14.20
N TRP A 127 26.18 11.56 14.06
CA TRP A 127 26.16 12.28 12.78
C TRP A 127 27.06 11.64 11.70
N VAL A 128 28.23 11.12 12.09
CA VAL A 128 29.11 10.38 11.17
C VAL A 128 28.42 9.11 10.67
N ASP A 129 27.78 8.36 11.58
CA ASP A 129 27.04 7.16 11.25
C ASP A 129 25.79 7.42 10.38
N SER A 130 25.20 8.61 10.51
CA SER A 130 24.13 9.13 9.65
C SER A 130 24.59 9.49 8.23
N GLY A 131 25.86 9.27 7.87
CA GLY A 131 26.40 9.62 6.57
C GLY A 131 26.83 11.09 6.44
N ARG A 132 27.02 11.78 7.56
CA ARG A 132 27.51 13.18 7.61
C ARG A 132 26.64 14.15 6.82
N PRO A 133 25.31 14.22 7.05
CA PRO A 133 24.48 15.20 6.38
C PRO A 133 24.97 16.62 6.70
N VAL A 134 24.91 17.52 5.73
CA VAL A 134 25.34 18.91 5.91
C VAL A 134 24.35 19.87 5.29
N LEU A 135 24.48 21.14 5.64
CA LEU A 135 23.73 22.22 5.00
C LEU A 135 24.10 22.34 3.51
N ALA A 136 23.24 22.99 2.73
CA ALA A 136 23.52 23.24 1.32
C ALA A 136 24.83 24.03 1.16
N ASN A 137 25.72 23.53 0.30
CA ASN A 137 27.06 24.10 0.03
C ASN A 137 28.05 24.02 1.20
N ASP A 138 27.80 23.19 2.21
CA ASP A 138 28.73 22.94 3.32
C ASP A 138 29.59 21.68 3.07
N ASP A 139 30.72 21.54 3.77
CA ASP A 139 31.68 20.43 3.60
C ASP A 139 31.53 19.38 4.73
N PRO A 140 31.19 18.11 4.42
CA PRO A 140 31.07 17.04 5.42
C PRO A 140 32.40 16.64 6.10
N ASN A 141 33.53 17.18 5.64
CA ASN A 141 34.85 16.97 6.25
C ASN A 141 35.28 18.14 7.15
N ASP A 142 34.57 19.27 7.15
CA ASP A 142 34.84 20.36 8.08
C ASP A 142 34.56 19.90 9.52
N ASN A 143 35.48 20.23 10.43
CA ASN A 143 35.34 19.94 11.85
C ASN A 143 34.07 20.53 12.48
N ALA A 144 33.58 21.66 11.97
CA ALA A 144 32.41 22.38 12.46
C ALA A 144 31.10 22.01 11.72
N ALA A 145 31.15 21.19 10.67
CA ALA A 145 29.96 20.79 9.91
C ALA A 145 28.92 20.07 10.78
N PHE A 146 29.38 19.22 11.69
CA PHE A 146 28.52 18.56 12.67
C PHE A 146 27.70 19.58 13.49
N THR A 147 28.36 20.57 14.09
CA THR A 147 27.68 21.54 14.96
C THR A 147 26.68 22.37 14.16
N ARG A 148 27.04 22.81 12.95
CA ARG A 148 26.11 23.54 12.06
C ARG A 148 24.89 22.69 11.71
N CYS A 149 25.09 21.42 11.36
CA CYS A 149 24.01 20.50 11.05
C CYS A 149 23.12 20.21 12.28
N ALA A 150 23.72 19.96 13.43
CA ALA A 150 22.99 19.70 14.67
C ALA A 150 22.14 20.90 15.13
N SER A 151 22.59 22.13 14.84
CA SER A 151 21.84 23.36 15.14
C SER A 151 20.75 23.69 14.11
N ASP A 152 20.71 23.02 12.95
CA ASP A 152 19.68 23.22 11.94
C ASP A 152 18.61 22.12 12.03
N SER A 153 17.33 22.50 12.07
CA SER A 153 16.26 21.52 12.28
C SER A 153 16.13 20.50 11.16
N PHE A 154 16.37 20.90 9.90
CA PHE A 154 16.25 20.00 8.76
C PHE A 154 17.45 19.07 8.66
N CYS A 155 18.66 19.60 8.84
CA CYS A 155 19.88 18.81 8.78
C CYS A 155 19.95 17.80 9.93
N SER A 156 19.60 18.23 11.14
CA SER A 156 19.55 17.34 12.31
C SER A 156 18.45 16.27 12.18
N ALA A 157 17.25 16.63 11.71
CA ALA A 157 16.23 15.63 11.38
C ALA A 157 16.73 14.63 10.34
N LYS A 158 17.43 15.10 9.30
CA LYS A 158 18.02 14.21 8.29
C LYS A 158 19.06 13.25 8.89
N ALA A 159 19.83 13.71 9.87
CA ALA A 159 20.75 12.85 10.60
C ALA A 159 20.01 11.74 11.37
N VAL A 160 18.89 12.07 12.02
CA VAL A 160 18.06 11.09 12.74
C VAL A 160 17.42 10.09 11.79
N GLU A 161 16.85 10.55 10.68
CA GLU A 161 16.32 9.67 9.62
C GLU A 161 17.36 8.66 9.13
N ASN A 162 18.54 9.16 8.75
CA ASN A 162 19.59 8.30 8.21
C ASN A 162 20.10 7.31 9.26
N TYR A 163 20.27 7.73 10.51
CA TYR A 163 20.75 6.87 11.59
C TYR A 163 19.73 5.78 11.93
N THR A 164 18.48 6.16 12.16
CA THR A 164 17.40 5.22 12.48
C THR A 164 17.12 4.27 11.31
N SER A 165 17.26 4.72 10.07
CA SER A 165 17.19 3.86 8.89
C SER A 165 18.37 2.87 8.82
N LYS A 166 19.59 3.30 9.16
CA LYS A 166 20.79 2.43 9.15
C LYS A 166 20.69 1.31 10.18
N TYR A 167 20.15 1.62 11.36
CA TYR A 167 20.07 0.69 12.49
C TYR A 167 18.67 0.12 12.72
N ARG A 168 17.79 0.23 11.72
CA ARG A 168 16.40 -0.18 11.79
C ARG A 168 16.26 -1.64 12.22
N LYS A 169 15.60 -1.88 13.35
CA LYS A 169 15.20 -3.20 13.85
C LYS A 169 14.06 -3.06 14.86
N ASP A 170 13.41 -4.17 15.14
CA ASP A 170 12.46 -4.29 16.26
C ASP A 170 13.28 -4.39 17.55
N CYS A 171 13.15 -3.39 18.40
CA CYS A 171 13.93 -3.23 19.62
C CYS A 171 13.19 -3.78 20.84
N ASN A 172 11.85 -3.76 20.83
CA ASN A 172 11.02 -4.18 21.95
C ASN A 172 10.47 -5.62 21.82
N GLY A 173 10.64 -6.25 20.65
CA GLY A 173 10.25 -7.63 20.36
C GLY A 173 8.75 -7.81 20.10
N ASP A 174 8.01 -6.75 19.77
CA ASP A 174 6.56 -6.83 19.50
C ASP A 174 6.22 -7.26 18.06
N GLY A 175 7.23 -7.43 17.21
CA GLY A 175 7.08 -7.83 15.81
C GLY A 175 6.82 -6.66 14.84
N VAL A 176 6.80 -5.42 15.31
CA VAL A 176 6.52 -4.21 14.53
C VAL A 176 7.61 -3.18 14.76
N VAL A 177 8.23 -2.69 13.68
CA VAL A 177 9.15 -1.56 13.79
C VAL A 177 8.37 -0.25 13.64
N ASN A 178 8.27 0.50 14.72
CA ASN A 178 7.49 1.73 14.84
C ASN A 178 8.30 2.87 15.50
N CYS A 179 7.63 3.95 15.90
CA CYS A 179 8.30 5.12 16.46
C CYS A 179 9.01 4.84 17.80
N PHE A 180 8.53 3.89 18.61
CA PHE A 180 9.21 3.48 19.84
C PHE A 180 10.57 2.87 19.55
N ASP A 181 10.68 2.04 18.50
CA ASP A 181 11.97 1.48 18.08
C ASP A 181 12.91 2.57 17.57
N TYR A 182 12.39 3.52 16.77
CA TYR A 182 13.19 4.64 16.29
C TYR A 182 13.68 5.54 17.43
N PHE A 183 12.85 5.78 18.45
CA PHE A 183 13.25 6.49 19.65
C PHE A 183 14.33 5.70 20.43
N ALA A 184 14.15 4.38 20.61
CA ALA A 184 15.12 3.54 21.30
C ALA A 184 16.47 3.48 20.58
N ILE A 185 16.46 3.36 19.24
CA ILE A 185 17.66 3.44 18.40
C ILE A 185 18.34 4.81 18.53
N HIS A 186 17.56 5.88 18.57
CA HIS A 186 18.10 7.22 18.76
C HIS A 186 18.74 7.40 20.14
N HIS A 187 18.04 6.97 21.19
CA HIS A 187 18.42 7.21 22.58
C HIS A 187 19.56 6.30 23.07
N PHE A 188 19.52 5.01 22.74
CA PHE A 188 20.51 4.01 23.17
C PHE A 188 21.53 3.64 22.08
N GLY A 189 21.34 4.13 20.85
CA GLY A 189 22.15 3.75 19.69
C GLY A 189 21.70 2.43 19.07
N GLY A 190 22.18 2.17 17.85
CA GLY A 190 21.72 1.05 17.03
C GLY A 190 21.92 -0.35 17.61
N PHE A 191 22.95 -0.54 18.44
CA PHE A 191 23.22 -1.82 19.10
C PHE A 191 22.62 -1.92 20.50
N GLY A 192 22.28 -0.79 21.13
CA GLY A 192 21.77 -0.72 22.50
C GLY A 192 20.26 -0.60 22.61
N CYS A 193 19.51 -0.50 21.51
CA CYS A 193 18.08 -0.18 21.59
C CYS A 193 17.19 -1.24 22.29
N GLU A 194 17.71 -2.45 22.54
CA GLU A 194 17.04 -3.49 23.32
C GLU A 194 17.08 -3.21 24.84
N ASP A 195 17.82 -2.17 25.26
CA ASP A 195 17.79 -1.67 26.63
C ASP A 195 16.39 -1.13 26.99
N ASN A 196 16.05 -1.22 28.28
CA ASN A 196 14.72 -0.84 28.75
C ASN A 196 14.53 0.68 28.68
N LEU A 197 13.70 1.12 27.74
CA LEU A 197 13.25 2.50 27.64
C LEU A 197 12.44 2.89 28.90
N GLU A 198 12.89 3.94 29.59
CA GLU A 198 12.21 4.41 30.81
C GLU A 198 10.74 4.77 30.55
N GLU A 199 9.89 4.48 31.53
CA GLU A 199 8.45 4.67 31.40
C GLU A 199 8.07 6.13 31.10
N ASN A 200 8.81 7.10 31.62
CA ASN A 200 8.59 8.52 31.35
C ASN A 200 8.73 8.85 29.86
N PHE A 201 9.75 8.28 29.20
CA PHE A 201 9.94 8.46 27.76
C PHE A 201 8.82 7.81 26.96
N LYS A 202 8.40 6.58 27.33
CA LYS A 202 7.27 5.90 26.67
C LYS A 202 5.99 6.71 26.75
N VAL A 203 5.64 7.18 27.95
CA VAL A 203 4.43 7.97 28.18
C VAL A 203 4.45 9.27 27.37
N LYS A 204 5.54 10.03 27.43
CA LYS A 204 5.64 11.29 26.66
C LYS A 204 5.60 11.07 25.15
N LEU A 205 6.29 10.04 24.67
CA LEU A 205 6.31 9.70 23.26
C LEU A 205 4.91 9.28 22.78
N GLN A 206 4.23 8.41 23.54
CA GLN A 206 2.87 7.98 23.25
C GLN A 206 1.92 9.18 23.20
N SER A 207 1.93 10.05 24.22
CA SER A 207 1.05 11.22 24.27
C SER A 207 1.25 12.15 23.07
N CYS A 208 2.50 12.41 22.68
CA CYS A 208 2.77 13.23 21.49
C CYS A 208 2.25 12.57 20.19
N LEU A 209 2.43 11.26 20.05
CA LEU A 209 1.97 10.52 18.87
C LEU A 209 0.45 10.54 18.75
N GLU A 210 -0.26 10.35 19.85
CA GLU A 210 -1.73 10.41 19.91
C GLU A 210 -2.25 11.81 19.55
N GLU A 211 -1.69 12.86 20.15
CA GLU A 211 -2.10 14.25 19.90
C GLU A 211 -1.97 14.67 18.42
N LEU A 212 -0.90 14.22 17.75
CA LEU A 212 -0.66 14.56 16.35
C LEU A 212 -1.45 13.68 15.37
N GLN A 213 -1.67 12.40 15.68
CA GLN A 213 -2.44 11.51 14.81
C GLN A 213 -3.93 11.88 14.76
N ASP A 214 -4.50 12.41 15.84
CA ASP A 214 -5.87 12.92 15.86
C ASP A 214 -6.04 14.20 15.04
N SER A 215 -4.95 14.96 14.82
CA SER A 215 -4.97 16.21 14.06
C SER A 215 -4.94 16.03 12.53
N ASP A 216 -4.52 14.86 12.04
CA ASP A 216 -4.48 14.54 10.61
C ASP A 216 -5.86 14.14 10.02
N VAL A 217 -6.89 13.99 10.85
CA VAL A 217 -8.25 13.61 10.41
C VAL A 217 -9.06 14.81 9.88
N ASP A 218 -8.62 16.05 10.11
CA ASP A 218 -9.40 17.26 9.77
C ASP A 218 -8.93 17.98 8.48
N TYR A 219 -8.00 17.41 7.71
CA TYR A 219 -7.55 18.00 6.45
C TYR A 219 -7.25 16.93 5.38
N SER A 220 -8.30 16.24 4.92
CA SER A 220 -8.29 15.46 3.68
C SER A 220 -9.60 15.61 2.92
#